data_AF-A0A344LGE3-F1
#
_entry.id   AF-A0A344LGE3-F1
#
_cell.length_a   1.000
_cell.length_b   1.000
_cell.length_c   1.000
_cell.angle_alpha   90.00
_cell.angle_beta   90.00
_cell.angle_gamma   90.00
#
_symmetry.space_group_name_H-M   'P 1'
#
loop_
_entity.id
_entity.type
_entity.pdbx_description
1 polymer ?
#
loop_
_entity_poly.entity_id
_entity_poly.type
_entity_poly.pdbx_seq_one_letter_code
_entity_poly.pdbx_strand_id
1 'polypeptide(L)'
;MAGAGVIDRYLEDLAGSLYGAPARKSDLLAEARDSLDDATESYRSAGLSEEEAQRRAVAEFGAVSEVRADYQSELGLATGVQALRSLALALPLMHVLWELTRMTTFGSWSNTGVVMPEWYGSLALTADYTGYAVAGLGLVALLVARVLCRYARSARAGRWISLVAATSVGADLLVRMALVGVSGFIDTSLLVLSWPCAAVGLLSMMISARLVVLARRSWRACVTIVA
;
A
#
# COMPACT_ATOMS: atom_id res chain seq x y z
N MET A 1 22.41 -35.01 2.56
CA MET A 1 21.70 -33.84 3.12
C MET A 1 22.71 -33.11 3.98
N ALA A 2 23.43 -32.16 3.39
CA ALA A 2 24.46 -31.39 4.08
C ALA A 2 23.78 -30.54 5.18
N GLY A 3 24.33 -30.55 6.39
CA GLY A 3 23.78 -29.78 7.50
C GLY A 3 23.74 -28.31 7.12
N ALA A 4 22.59 -27.66 7.32
CA ALA A 4 22.40 -26.24 7.07
C ALA A 4 23.56 -25.45 7.70
N GLY A 5 24.30 -24.71 6.87
CA GLY A 5 25.47 -23.94 7.28
C GLY A 5 25.09 -22.84 8.26
N VAL A 6 26.10 -22.16 8.83
CA VAL A 6 25.86 -21.03 9.75
C VAL A 6 25.07 -19.92 9.04
N ILE A 7 25.35 -19.70 7.76
CA ILE A 7 24.65 -18.77 6.87
C ILE A 7 23.19 -19.15 6.67
N ASP A 8 22.90 -20.44 6.41
CA ASP A 8 21.52 -20.89 6.17
C ASP A 8 20.64 -20.63 7.38
N ARG A 9 21.15 -20.94 8.59
CA ARG A 9 20.43 -20.67 9.84
C ARG A 9 20.21 -19.18 10.07
N TYR A 10 21.23 -18.36 9.81
CA TYR A 10 21.12 -16.91 9.92
C TYR A 10 20.05 -16.34 8.96
N LEU A 11 20.03 -16.81 7.71
CA LEU A 11 19.04 -16.40 6.72
C LEU A 11 17.64 -16.91 7.04
N GLU A 12 17.49 -18.10 7.61
CA GLU A 12 16.21 -18.61 8.11
C GLU A 12 15.66 -17.76 9.25
N ASP A 13 16.50 -17.40 10.22
CA ASP A 13 16.12 -16.52 11.33
C ASP A 13 15.76 -15.11 10.84
N LEU A 14 16.58 -14.55 9.93
CA LEU A 14 16.30 -13.27 9.30
C LEU A 14 14.99 -13.32 8.51
N ALA A 15 14.77 -14.37 7.72
CA ALA A 15 13.53 -14.58 7.00
C ALA A 15 12.34 -14.69 7.96
N GLY A 16 12.42 -15.44 9.05
CA GLY A 16 11.34 -15.53 10.05
C GLY A 16 10.99 -14.17 10.67
N SER A 17 11.96 -13.26 10.74
CA SER A 17 11.83 -11.95 11.36
C SER A 17 11.27 -10.85 10.44
N LEU A 18 11.38 -11.00 9.11
CA LEU A 18 10.98 -9.98 8.13
C LEU A 18 9.52 -10.08 7.70
N TYR A 19 8.84 -8.93 7.65
CA TYR A 19 7.47 -8.77 7.16
C TYR A 19 7.41 -7.97 5.87
N GLY A 20 6.78 -8.49 4.82
CA GLY A 20 6.69 -7.77 3.55
C GLY A 20 6.14 -8.59 2.41
N ALA A 21 6.20 -8.01 1.21
CA ALA A 21 5.84 -8.72 -0.02
C ALA A 21 6.83 -9.88 -0.27
N PRO A 22 6.36 -11.11 -0.56
CA PRO A 22 7.22 -12.28 -0.70
C PRO A 22 8.37 -12.09 -1.70
N ALA A 23 8.10 -11.48 -2.86
CA ALA A 23 9.10 -11.22 -3.89
C ALA A 23 10.24 -10.29 -3.42
N ARG A 24 9.92 -9.16 -2.77
CA ARG A 24 10.97 -8.25 -2.28
C ARG A 24 11.76 -8.85 -1.13
N LYS A 25 11.11 -9.68 -0.32
CA LYS A 25 11.77 -10.41 0.75
C LYS A 25 12.75 -11.45 0.18
N SER A 26 12.38 -12.18 -0.87
CA SER A 26 13.30 -13.10 -1.52
C SER A 26 14.49 -12.39 -2.15
N ASP A 27 14.27 -11.22 -2.77
CA ASP A 27 15.35 -10.43 -3.38
C ASP A 27 16.36 -9.97 -2.32
N LEU A 28 15.90 -9.42 -1.18
CA LEU A 28 16.78 -9.01 -0.08
C LEU A 28 17.53 -10.18 0.57
N LEU A 29 16.88 -11.34 0.69
CA LEU A 29 17.53 -12.54 1.24
C LEU A 29 18.56 -13.12 0.27
N ALA A 30 18.35 -12.99 -1.05
CA ALA A 30 19.34 -13.35 -2.05
C ALA A 30 20.56 -12.41 -1.97
N GLU A 31 20.35 -11.10 -1.89
CA GLU A 31 21.43 -10.12 -1.72
C GLU A 31 22.22 -10.31 -0.42
N ALA A 32 21.54 -10.65 0.68
CA ALA A 32 22.18 -11.00 1.94
C ALA A 32 23.02 -12.27 1.83
N ARG A 33 22.53 -13.30 1.13
CA ARG A 33 23.28 -14.53 0.86
C ARG A 33 24.53 -14.23 0.05
N ASP A 34 24.39 -13.52 -1.06
CA ASP A 34 25.53 -13.18 -1.93
C ASP A 34 26.60 -12.41 -1.14
N SER A 35 26.19 -11.43 -0.32
CA SER A 35 27.11 -10.66 0.53
C SER A 35 27.83 -11.53 1.58
N LEU A 36 27.12 -12.49 2.19
CA LEU A 36 27.68 -13.41 3.18
C LEU A 36 28.63 -14.42 2.53
N ASP A 37 28.30 -14.90 1.34
CA ASP A 37 29.13 -15.81 0.56
C ASP A 37 30.41 -15.11 0.11
N ASP A 38 30.33 -13.87 -0.37
CA ASP A 38 31.49 -13.04 -0.73
C ASP A 38 32.42 -12.77 0.49
N ALA A 39 31.84 -12.44 1.64
CA ALA A 39 32.61 -12.26 2.88
C ALA A 39 33.26 -13.57 3.35
N THR A 40 32.54 -14.68 3.26
CA THR A 40 33.06 -16.01 3.60
C THR A 40 34.24 -16.38 2.71
N GLU A 41 34.14 -16.18 1.41
CA GLU A 41 35.25 -16.42 0.47
C GLU A 41 36.46 -15.55 0.79
N SER A 42 36.25 -14.29 1.15
CA SER A 42 37.32 -13.40 1.62
C SER A 42 38.03 -13.97 2.84
N TYR A 43 37.30 -14.42 3.87
CA TYR A 43 37.89 -15.02 5.06
C TYR A 43 38.58 -16.36 4.79
N ARG A 44 38.04 -17.17 3.89
CA ARG A 44 38.69 -18.41 3.43
C ARG A 44 40.02 -18.12 2.73
N SER A 45 40.05 -17.11 1.87
CA SER A 45 41.28 -16.67 1.20
C SER A 45 42.34 -16.16 2.19
N ALA A 46 41.90 -15.65 3.35
CA ALA A 46 42.75 -15.27 4.48
C ALA A 46 43.19 -16.45 5.37
N GLY A 47 42.83 -17.69 5.02
CA GLY A 47 43.28 -18.91 5.67
C GLY A 47 42.35 -19.47 6.76
N LEU A 48 41.14 -18.94 6.91
CA LEU A 48 40.15 -19.51 7.84
C LEU A 48 39.54 -20.79 7.27
N SER A 49 39.13 -21.71 8.16
CA SER A 49 38.31 -22.86 7.76
C SER A 49 36.92 -22.40 7.30
N GLU A 50 36.24 -23.21 6.49
CA GLU A 50 34.87 -22.92 6.00
C GLU A 50 33.94 -22.46 7.12
N GLU A 51 33.88 -23.22 8.21
CA GLU A 51 32.96 -22.95 9.32
C GLU A 51 33.34 -21.69 10.10
N GLU A 52 34.63 -21.41 10.26
CA GLU A 52 35.11 -20.21 10.94
C GLU A 52 34.92 -18.96 10.07
N ALA A 53 35.13 -19.09 8.76
CA ALA A 53 34.88 -18.04 7.78
C ALA A 53 33.40 -17.66 7.76
N GLN A 54 32.48 -18.63 7.75
CA GLN A 54 31.03 -18.36 7.82
C GLN A 54 30.64 -17.69 9.14
N ARG A 55 31.15 -18.17 10.29
CA ARG A 55 30.91 -17.52 11.58
C ARG A 55 31.40 -16.07 11.60
N ARG A 56 32.58 -15.83 11.03
CA ARG A 56 33.17 -14.50 10.96
C ARG A 56 32.39 -13.57 10.03
N ALA A 57 31.96 -14.07 8.87
CA ALA A 57 31.11 -13.35 7.93
C ALA A 57 29.77 -12.96 8.59
N VAL A 58 29.10 -13.88 9.28
CA VAL A 58 27.86 -13.56 10.01
C VAL A 58 28.10 -12.57 11.14
N ALA A 59 29.20 -12.70 11.89
CA ALA A 59 29.54 -11.76 12.96
C ALA A 59 29.83 -10.34 12.44
N GLU A 60 30.43 -10.21 11.25
CA GLU A 60 30.65 -8.94 10.57
C GLU A 60 29.37 -8.36 9.96
N PHE A 61 28.52 -9.22 9.39
CA PHE A 61 27.25 -8.84 8.79
C PHE A 61 26.26 -8.28 9.84
N GLY A 62 26.40 -8.70 11.09
CA GLY A 62 25.70 -8.13 12.24
C GLY A 62 24.62 -9.03 12.81
N ALA A 63 24.00 -8.58 13.91
CA ALA A 63 22.92 -9.34 14.53
C ALA A 63 21.64 -9.27 13.69
N VAL A 64 20.83 -10.34 13.72
CA VAL A 64 19.54 -10.39 13.00
C VAL A 64 18.67 -9.17 13.31
N SER A 65 18.68 -8.66 14.54
CA SER A 65 17.91 -7.48 14.95
C SER A 65 18.34 -6.19 14.22
N GLU A 66 19.64 -6.01 13.99
CA GLU A 66 20.20 -4.82 13.35
C GLU A 66 19.89 -4.84 11.84
N VAL A 67 20.23 -5.94 11.17
CA VAL A 67 19.96 -6.13 9.75
C VAL A 67 18.45 -6.09 9.46
N ARG A 68 17.64 -6.68 10.34
CA ARG A 68 16.18 -6.62 10.23
C ARG A 68 15.69 -5.17 10.23
N ALA A 69 16.20 -4.30 11.09
CA ALA A 69 15.74 -2.92 11.17
C ALA A 69 15.95 -2.19 9.83
N ASP A 70 17.12 -2.38 9.23
CA ASP A 70 17.48 -1.78 7.95
C ASP A 70 16.65 -2.37 6.81
N TYR A 71 16.58 -3.69 6.69
CA TYR A 71 15.84 -4.38 5.62
C TYR A 71 14.33 -4.11 5.73
N GLN A 72 13.80 -4.04 6.94
CA GLN A 72 12.39 -3.73 7.17
C GLN A 72 12.07 -2.27 6.82
N SER A 73 13.03 -1.35 6.98
CA SER A 73 12.89 0.03 6.51
C SER A 73 12.77 0.11 4.98
N GLU A 74 13.55 -0.70 4.26
CA GLU A 74 13.50 -0.78 2.79
C GLU A 74 12.21 -1.43 2.30
N LEU A 75 11.79 -2.53 2.93
CA LEU A 75 10.50 -3.18 2.67
C LEU A 75 9.32 -2.24 2.92
N GLY A 76 9.37 -1.48 4.02
CA GLY A 76 8.33 -0.51 4.39
C GLY A 76 8.18 0.61 3.37
N LEU A 77 9.29 1.18 2.88
CA LEU A 77 9.30 2.20 1.84
C LEU A 77 8.70 1.68 0.53
N ALA A 78 9.10 0.49 0.11
CA ALA A 78 8.68 -0.07 -1.16
C ALA A 78 7.19 -0.45 -1.16
N THR A 79 6.63 -0.90 -0.02
CA THR A 79 5.19 -1.17 0.12
C THR A 79 4.37 0.13 0.21
N GLY A 80 4.86 1.15 0.93
CA GLY A 80 4.19 2.45 1.04
C GLY A 80 4.03 3.15 -0.32
N VAL A 81 5.09 3.18 -1.13
CA VAL A 81 5.04 3.77 -2.49
C VAL A 81 4.06 3.04 -3.41
N GLN A 82 3.97 1.72 -3.30
CA GLN A 82 3.05 0.94 -4.14
C GLN A 82 1.59 1.17 -3.75
N ALA A 83 1.28 1.26 -2.45
CA ALA A 83 -0.05 1.63 -1.98
C ALA A 83 -0.44 3.06 -2.42
N LEU A 84 0.48 4.02 -2.32
CA LEU A 84 0.27 5.39 -2.77
C LEU A 84 0.05 5.46 -4.30
N ARG A 85 0.80 4.68 -5.09
CA ARG A 85 0.62 4.59 -6.54
C ARG A 85 -0.74 4.02 -6.90
N SER A 86 -1.15 2.94 -6.25
CA SER A 86 -2.47 2.37 -6.44
C SER A 86 -3.57 3.37 -6.08
N LEU A 87 -3.39 4.15 -5.02
CA LEU A 87 -4.36 5.19 -4.63
C LEU A 87 -4.47 6.32 -5.65
N ALA A 88 -3.35 6.88 -6.09
CA ALA A 88 -3.37 8.00 -7.03
C ALA A 88 -3.88 7.62 -8.42
N LEU A 89 -3.78 6.34 -8.81
CA LEU A 89 -4.27 5.86 -10.10
C LEU A 89 -5.69 5.29 -10.02
N ALA A 90 -6.00 4.51 -8.99
CA ALA A 90 -7.29 3.83 -8.91
C ALA A 90 -8.45 4.81 -8.69
N LEU A 91 -8.29 5.83 -7.83
CA LEU A 91 -9.41 6.74 -7.53
C LEU A 91 -9.84 7.57 -8.75
N PRO A 92 -8.94 8.25 -9.50
CA PRO A 92 -9.33 8.93 -10.73
C PRO A 92 -9.88 7.96 -11.78
N LEU A 93 -9.27 6.78 -11.93
CA LEU A 93 -9.72 5.80 -12.92
C LEU A 93 -11.13 5.30 -12.60
N MET A 94 -11.44 5.01 -11.33
CA MET A 94 -12.78 4.62 -10.91
C MET A 94 -13.79 5.73 -11.12
N HIS A 95 -13.41 6.99 -10.90
CA HIS A 95 -14.27 8.13 -11.18
C HIS A 95 -14.56 8.25 -12.69
N VAL A 96 -13.53 8.21 -13.55
CA VAL A 96 -13.72 8.22 -15.01
C VAL A 96 -14.59 7.05 -15.46
N LEU A 97 -14.36 5.85 -14.91
CA LEU A 97 -15.15 4.67 -15.23
C LEU A 97 -16.61 4.83 -14.83
N TRP A 98 -16.88 5.39 -13.64
CA TRP A 98 -18.23 5.73 -13.19
C TRP A 98 -18.89 6.74 -14.13
N GLU A 99 -18.20 7.82 -14.47
CA GLU A 99 -18.71 8.89 -15.32
C GLU A 99 -19.06 8.37 -16.73
N LEU A 100 -18.17 7.58 -17.32
CA LEU A 100 -18.40 6.93 -18.62
C LEU A 100 -19.59 5.97 -18.56
N THR A 101 -19.67 5.14 -17.52
CA THR A 101 -20.77 4.16 -17.36
C THR A 101 -22.12 4.87 -17.19
N ARG A 102 -22.14 5.96 -16.42
CA ARG A 102 -23.34 6.78 -16.22
C ARG A 102 -23.78 7.44 -17.53
N MET A 103 -22.85 8.07 -18.25
CA MET A 103 -23.09 8.71 -19.54
C MET A 103 -23.65 7.72 -20.57
N THR A 104 -23.11 6.49 -20.63
CA THR A 104 -23.56 5.47 -21.60
C THR A 104 -24.85 4.78 -21.20
N THR A 105 -25.19 4.71 -19.91
CA THR A 105 -26.35 3.92 -19.47
C THR A 105 -27.64 4.74 -19.36
N PHE A 106 -27.61 5.86 -18.64
CA PHE A 106 -28.81 6.69 -18.44
C PHE A 106 -28.59 8.17 -18.78
N GLY A 107 -27.35 8.57 -19.07
CA GLY A 107 -27.03 9.90 -19.58
C GLY A 107 -27.17 10.98 -18.51
N SER A 108 -28.09 11.92 -18.76
CA SER A 108 -28.38 13.02 -17.84
C SER A 108 -29.15 12.51 -16.62
N TRP A 109 -28.88 13.08 -15.45
CA TRP A 109 -29.65 12.83 -14.23
C TRP A 109 -31.15 13.14 -14.39
N SER A 110 -31.51 14.05 -15.31
CA SER A 110 -32.91 14.35 -15.67
C SER A 110 -33.67 13.15 -16.25
N ASN A 111 -32.97 12.17 -16.81
CA ASN A 111 -33.57 11.00 -17.45
C ASN A 111 -34.00 9.92 -16.46
N THR A 112 -33.63 10.06 -15.18
CA THR A 112 -33.94 9.06 -14.14
C THR A 112 -35.40 9.08 -13.71
N GLY A 113 -36.15 10.15 -14.03
CA GLY A 113 -37.56 10.31 -13.67
C GLY A 113 -37.82 10.52 -12.18
N VAL A 114 -36.78 10.51 -11.34
CA VAL A 114 -36.89 10.69 -9.89
C VAL A 114 -36.76 12.17 -9.53
N VAL A 115 -37.73 12.68 -8.78
CA VAL A 115 -37.69 14.05 -8.25
C VAL A 115 -36.80 14.04 -7.01
N MET A 116 -35.59 14.58 -7.16
CA MET A 116 -34.64 14.70 -6.05
C MET A 116 -34.94 15.93 -5.19
N PRO A 117 -34.86 15.81 -3.85
CA PRO A 117 -34.83 16.98 -2.98
C PRO A 117 -33.67 17.93 -3.36
N GLU A 118 -33.88 19.24 -3.28
CA GLU A 118 -32.87 20.24 -3.67
C GLU A 118 -31.52 20.09 -2.92
N TRP A 119 -31.57 19.64 -1.66
CA TRP A 119 -30.37 19.38 -0.86
C TRP A 119 -29.54 18.18 -1.34
N TYR A 120 -30.17 17.22 -2.04
CA TYR A 120 -29.49 16.01 -2.52
C TYR A 120 -28.45 16.34 -3.59
N GLY A 121 -28.74 17.32 -4.46
CA GLY A 121 -27.77 17.79 -5.45
C GLY A 121 -26.51 18.38 -4.82
N SER A 122 -26.67 19.13 -3.72
CA SER A 122 -25.54 19.68 -2.96
C SER A 122 -24.70 18.57 -2.30
N LEU A 123 -25.35 17.52 -1.79
CA LEU A 123 -24.68 16.36 -1.20
C LEU A 123 -23.90 15.56 -2.26
N ALA A 124 -24.51 15.31 -3.43
CA ALA A 124 -23.88 14.61 -4.54
C ALA A 124 -22.64 15.36 -5.06
N LEU A 125 -22.75 16.68 -5.27
CA LEU A 125 -21.62 17.53 -5.65
C LEU A 125 -20.49 17.47 -4.60
N THR A 126 -20.84 17.51 -3.31
CA THR A 126 -19.85 17.43 -2.23
C THR A 126 -19.11 16.09 -2.25
N ALA A 127 -19.82 14.99 -2.52
CA ALA A 127 -19.20 13.67 -2.66
C ALA A 127 -18.24 13.59 -3.86
N ASP A 128 -18.59 14.20 -5.00
CA ASP A 128 -17.72 14.26 -6.17
C ASP A 128 -16.45 15.10 -5.90
N TYR A 129 -16.59 16.29 -5.30
CA TYR A 129 -15.46 17.13 -4.93
C TYR A 129 -14.53 16.47 -3.91
N THR A 130 -15.09 15.71 -2.97
CA THR A 130 -14.28 14.96 -1.99
C THR A 130 -13.43 13.91 -2.70
N GLY A 131 -13.98 13.21 -3.70
CA GLY A 131 -13.23 12.27 -4.53
C GLY A 131 -12.04 12.91 -5.26
N TYR A 132 -12.26 14.07 -5.90
CA TYR A 132 -11.18 14.80 -6.58
C TYR A 132 -10.12 15.32 -5.61
N ALA A 133 -10.53 15.84 -4.45
CA ALA A 133 -9.61 16.33 -3.43
C ALA A 133 -8.72 15.19 -2.91
N VAL A 134 -9.30 14.01 -2.63
CA VAL A 134 -8.57 12.83 -2.15
C VAL A 134 -7.61 12.29 -3.21
N ALA A 135 -8.02 12.29 -4.49
CA ALA A 135 -7.14 11.94 -5.59
C ALA A 135 -5.96 12.92 -5.74
N GLY A 136 -6.22 14.23 -5.66
CA GLY A 136 -5.19 15.27 -5.70
C GLY A 136 -4.22 15.17 -4.54
N LEU A 137 -4.73 14.98 -3.32
CA LEU A 137 -3.92 14.71 -2.12
C LEU A 137 -3.05 13.47 -2.28
N GLY A 138 -3.59 12.39 -2.86
CA GLY A 138 -2.84 11.16 -3.17
C GLY A 138 -1.70 11.40 -4.16
N LEU A 139 -1.91 12.23 -5.19
CA LEU A 139 -0.89 12.59 -6.17
C LEU A 139 0.23 13.45 -5.53
N VAL A 140 -0.14 14.46 -4.74
CA VAL A 140 0.83 15.30 -4.01
C VAL A 140 1.64 14.45 -3.03
N ALA A 141 0.98 13.59 -2.27
CA ALA A 141 1.60 12.64 -1.35
C ALA A 141 2.64 11.73 -2.05
N LEU A 142 2.33 11.25 -3.28
CA LEU A 142 3.28 10.49 -4.10
C LEU A 142 4.49 11.29 -4.53
N LEU A 143 4.28 12.52 -4.99
CA LEU A 143 5.38 13.39 -5.44
C LEU A 143 6.31 13.71 -4.27
N VAL A 144 5.74 14.06 -3.12
CA VAL A 144 6.48 14.29 -1.88
C VAL A 144 7.22 13.03 -1.44
N ALA A 145 6.58 11.85 -1.46
CA ALA A 145 7.25 10.60 -1.15
C ALA A 145 8.43 10.31 -2.10
N ARG A 146 8.27 10.56 -3.41
CA ARG A 146 9.33 10.36 -4.40
C ARG A 146 10.51 11.31 -4.19
N VAL A 147 10.24 12.57 -3.86
CA VAL A 147 11.27 13.57 -3.54
C VAL A 147 11.96 13.21 -2.23
N LEU A 148 11.21 12.88 -1.19
CA LEU A 148 11.78 12.51 0.11
C LEU A 148 12.60 11.23 0.02
N CYS A 149 12.15 10.18 -0.66
CA CYS A 149 12.97 8.99 -0.88
C CYS A 149 14.28 9.29 -1.64
N ARG A 150 14.31 10.36 -2.45
CA ARG A 150 15.52 10.78 -3.17
C ARG A 150 16.49 11.60 -2.31
N TYR A 151 16.00 12.36 -1.32
CA TYR A 151 16.82 13.31 -0.56
C TYR A 151 17.00 12.97 0.93
N ALA A 152 16.07 12.23 1.53
CA ALA A 152 16.07 11.89 2.95
C ALA A 152 15.59 10.45 3.10
N ARG A 153 16.50 9.51 3.38
CA ARG A 153 16.21 8.10 3.76
C ARG A 153 15.46 8.01 5.11
N SER A 154 14.41 8.79 5.28
CA SER A 154 13.64 8.95 6.51
C SER A 154 12.37 8.10 6.43
N ALA A 155 12.43 6.92 7.03
CA ALA A 155 11.28 6.02 7.20
C ALA A 155 10.09 6.70 7.92
N ARG A 156 10.37 7.72 8.76
CA ARG A 156 9.35 8.54 9.44
C ARG A 156 8.46 9.34 8.47
N ALA A 157 9.01 9.82 7.35
CA ALA A 157 8.23 10.58 6.37
C ALA A 157 7.23 9.70 5.61
N GLY A 158 7.65 8.48 5.23
CA GLY A 158 6.76 7.50 4.59
C GLY A 158 5.57 7.11 5.46
N ARG A 159 5.75 7.10 6.79
CA ARG A 159 4.69 6.80 7.77
C ARG A 159 3.58 7.86 7.77
N TRP A 160 3.93 9.14 7.88
CA TRP A 160 2.95 10.22 7.90
C TRP A 160 2.20 10.34 6.58
N ILE A 161 2.91 10.17 5.46
CA ILE A 161 2.30 10.17 4.12
C ILE A 161 1.29 9.03 3.97
N SER A 162 1.65 7.82 4.38
CA SER A 162 0.75 6.65 4.31
C SER A 162 -0.46 6.79 5.24
N LEU A 163 -0.27 7.43 6.40
CA LEU A 163 -1.34 7.71 7.37
C LEU A 163 -2.37 8.70 6.82
N VAL A 164 -1.91 9.84 6.31
CA VAL A 164 -2.77 10.86 5.70
C VAL A 164 -3.52 10.30 4.49
N ALA A 165 -2.84 9.50 3.66
CA ALA A 165 -3.48 8.82 2.54
C ALA A 165 -4.56 7.82 3.02
N ALA A 166 -4.26 6.99 4.01
CA ALA A 166 -5.21 6.02 4.54
C ALA A 166 -6.44 6.68 5.18
N THR A 167 -6.25 7.75 5.94
CA THR A 167 -7.36 8.49 6.57
C THR A 167 -8.23 9.19 5.52
N SER A 168 -7.61 9.78 4.49
CA SER A 168 -8.33 10.45 3.40
C SER A 168 -9.21 9.48 2.62
N VAL A 169 -8.68 8.30 2.30
CA VAL A 169 -9.41 7.24 1.57
C VAL A 169 -10.50 6.62 2.44
N GLY A 170 -10.23 6.42 3.72
CA GLY A 170 -11.24 5.96 4.68
C GLY A 170 -12.39 6.96 4.80
N ALA A 171 -12.10 8.25 4.84
CA ALA A 171 -13.10 9.31 4.87
C ALA A 171 -13.93 9.33 3.58
N ASP A 172 -13.31 9.25 2.39
CA ASP A 172 -14.02 9.16 1.11
C ASP A 172 -14.96 7.96 1.05
N LEU A 173 -14.49 6.78 1.49
CA LEU A 173 -15.31 5.57 1.55
C LEU A 173 -16.54 5.76 2.46
N LEU A 174 -16.37 6.41 3.61
CA LEU A 174 -17.49 6.71 4.52
C LEU A 174 -18.50 7.67 3.89
N VAL A 175 -18.03 8.71 3.20
CA VAL A 175 -18.91 9.65 2.48
C VAL A 175 -19.69 8.92 1.39
N ARG A 176 -19.04 8.03 0.62
CA ARG A 176 -19.72 7.22 -0.42
C ARG A 176 -20.73 6.24 0.16
N MET A 177 -20.40 5.57 1.25
CA MET A 177 -21.33 4.67 1.95
C MET A 177 -22.55 5.43 2.48
N ALA A 178 -22.33 6.62 3.05
CA ALA A 178 -23.41 7.48 3.51
C ALA A 178 -24.29 7.94 2.35
N LEU A 179 -23.70 8.34 1.22
CA LEU A 179 -24.43 8.73 0.02
C LEU A 179 -25.31 7.57 -0.47
N VAL A 180 -24.76 6.36 -0.63
CA VAL A 180 -25.52 5.17 -1.02
C VAL A 180 -26.66 4.87 -0.05
N GLY A 181 -26.40 4.98 1.26
CA GLY A 181 -27.43 4.78 2.29
C GLY A 181 -28.57 5.79 2.21
N VAL A 182 -28.23 7.07 2.00
CA VAL A 182 -29.21 8.16 1.81
C VAL A 182 -30.00 7.96 0.51
N SER A 183 -29.33 7.62 -0.60
CA SER A 183 -29.99 7.33 -1.87
C SER A 183 -31.01 6.21 -1.72
N GLY A 184 -30.63 5.11 -1.05
CA GLY A 184 -31.53 3.98 -0.81
C GLY A 184 -32.69 4.29 0.15
N PHE A 185 -32.52 5.26 1.06
CA PHE A 185 -33.60 5.72 1.93
C PHE A 185 -34.62 6.60 1.19
N ILE A 186 -34.16 7.44 0.26
CA ILE A 186 -35.02 8.29 -0.56
C ILE A 186 -35.83 7.44 -1.54
N ASP A 187 -35.13 6.63 -2.36
CA ASP A 187 -35.74 5.77 -3.36
C ASP A 187 -34.80 4.60 -3.68
N THR A 188 -35.28 3.38 -3.46
CA THR A 188 -34.49 2.17 -3.67
C THR A 188 -34.12 1.95 -5.14
N SER A 189 -34.86 2.52 -6.08
CA SER A 189 -34.51 2.50 -7.51
C SER A 189 -33.20 3.23 -7.81
N LEU A 190 -32.78 4.16 -6.94
CA LEU A 190 -31.51 4.89 -7.07
C LEU A 190 -30.29 4.03 -6.75
N LEU A 191 -30.47 2.95 -5.98
CA LEU A 191 -29.40 2.00 -5.68
C LEU A 191 -29.00 1.21 -6.93
N VAL A 192 -29.96 1.00 -7.83
CA VAL A 192 -29.79 0.22 -9.05
C VAL A 192 -30.29 1.03 -10.25
N LEU A 193 -29.78 2.27 -10.39
CA LEU A 193 -29.99 3.11 -11.57
C LEU A 193 -29.69 2.32 -12.85
N SER A 194 -28.61 1.54 -12.82
CA SER A 194 -28.33 0.51 -13.80
C SER A 194 -27.40 -0.56 -13.23
N TRP A 195 -27.55 -1.79 -13.73
CA TRP A 195 -26.65 -2.90 -13.39
C TRP A 195 -25.16 -2.57 -13.60
N PRO A 196 -24.76 -1.93 -14.73
CA PRO A 196 -23.39 -1.48 -14.93
C PRO A 196 -22.90 -0.48 -13.87
N CYS A 197 -23.73 0.51 -13.50
CA CYS A 197 -23.36 1.48 -12.46
C CYS A 197 -23.21 0.80 -11.10
N ALA A 198 -24.14 -0.06 -10.71
CA ALA A 198 -24.07 -0.82 -9.47
C ALA A 198 -22.78 -1.66 -9.39
N ALA A 199 -22.39 -2.32 -10.49
CA ALA A 199 -21.16 -3.11 -10.58
C ALA A 199 -19.89 -2.24 -10.40
N VAL A 200 -19.81 -1.08 -11.07
CA VAL A 200 -18.68 -0.15 -10.93
C VAL A 200 -18.60 0.43 -9.52
N GLY A 201 -19.74 0.78 -8.91
CA GLY A 201 -19.82 1.27 -7.54
C GLY A 201 -19.31 0.24 -6.52
N LEU A 202 -19.78 -1.01 -6.61
CA LEU A 202 -19.32 -2.12 -5.76
C LEU A 202 -17.83 -2.39 -5.94
N LEU A 203 -17.34 -2.42 -7.19
CA LEU A 203 -15.93 -2.62 -7.49
C LEU A 203 -15.06 -1.51 -6.86
N SER A 204 -15.48 -0.26 -6.98
CA SER A 204 -14.79 0.90 -6.40
C SER A 204 -14.73 0.82 -4.87
N MET A 205 -15.81 0.37 -4.21
CA MET A 205 -15.83 0.13 -2.77
C MET A 205 -14.88 -1.00 -2.36
N MET A 206 -14.86 -2.12 -3.09
CA MET A 206 -13.96 -3.24 -2.82
C MET A 206 -12.49 -2.83 -2.96
N ILE A 207 -12.16 -2.06 -4.00
CA ILE A 207 -10.81 -1.53 -4.23
C ILE A 207 -10.43 -0.58 -3.10
N SER A 208 -11.30 0.37 -2.74
CA SER A 208 -11.06 1.34 -1.66
C SER A 208 -10.85 0.63 -0.31
N ALA A 209 -11.69 -0.35 0.03
CA ALA A 209 -11.54 -1.16 1.23
C ALA A 209 -10.21 -1.93 1.24
N ARG A 210 -9.83 -2.54 0.11
CA ARG A 210 -8.54 -3.23 -0.03
C ARG A 210 -7.37 -2.28 0.16
N LEU A 211 -7.44 -1.06 -0.38
CA LEU A 211 -6.40 -0.04 -0.23
C LEU A 211 -6.27 0.42 1.23
N VAL A 212 -7.38 0.61 1.94
CA VAL A 212 -7.37 0.90 3.39
C VAL A 212 -6.72 -0.24 4.19
N VAL A 213 -7.04 -1.50 3.87
CA VAL A 213 -6.42 -2.66 4.54
C VAL A 213 -4.92 -2.73 4.27
N LEU A 214 -4.49 -2.53 3.01
CA LEU A 214 -3.08 -2.53 2.63
C LEU A 214 -2.31 -1.39 3.33
N ALA A 215 -2.88 -0.19 3.37
CA ALA A 215 -2.29 0.94 4.06
C ALA A 215 -2.17 0.67 5.58
N ARG A 216 -3.21 0.11 6.21
CA ARG A 216 -3.18 -0.31 7.62
C ARG A 216 -2.14 -1.39 7.92
N ARG A 217 -1.99 -2.39 7.04
CA ARG A 217 -0.97 -3.44 7.19
C ARG A 217 0.44 -2.86 7.11
N SER A 218 0.68 -1.95 6.17
CA SER A 218 1.97 -1.25 6.04
C SER A 218 2.30 -0.43 7.29
N TRP A 219 1.31 0.24 7.90
CA TRP A 219 1.48 0.93 9.17
C TRP A 219 1.87 -0.03 10.29
N ARG A 220 1.10 -1.11 10.49
CA ARG A 220 1.32 -2.05 11.60
C ARG A 220 2.72 -2.66 11.56
N ALA A 221 3.20 -3.03 10.38
CA ALA A 221 4.57 -3.51 10.20
C ALA A 221 5.62 -2.46 10.64
N CYS A 222 5.37 -1.17 10.39
CA CYS A 222 6.26 -0.09 10.82
C CYS A 222 6.20 0.25 12.32
N VAL A 223 5.05 0.06 13.00
CA VAL A 223 4.90 0.38 14.43
C VAL A 223 5.63 -0.63 15.31
N THR A 224 5.64 -1.91 14.94
CA THR A 224 6.34 -2.97 15.66
C THR A 224 7.87 -2.91 15.55
N ILE A 225 8.45 -1.94 14.83
CA ILE A 225 9.91 -1.75 14.68
C ILE A 225 10.43 -0.72 15.68
N VAL A 226 9.57 0.17 16.18
CA VAL A 226 9.96 1.33 17.02
C VAL A 226 9.64 1.11 18.51
N ALA A 227 8.93 0.03 18.84
CA ALA A 227 8.65 -0.41 20.21
C ALA A 227 9.52 -1.61 20.53
#